data_AF-A0A543E757-F1
#
_entry.id   AF-A0A543E757-F1
#
_cell.length_a   1.000
_cell.length_b   1.000
_cell.length_c   1.000
_cell.angle_alpha   90.00
_cell.angle_beta   90.00
_cell.angle_gamma   90.00
#
_symmetry.space_group_name_H-M   'P 1'
#
loop_
_entity.id
_entity.type
_entity.pdbx_description
1 polymer ?
#
loop_
_entity_poly.entity_id
_entity_poly.type
_entity_poly.pdbx_seq_one_letter_code
_entity_poly.pdbx_strand_id
1 'polypeptide(L)'
;MRNLLFVSLFLLAACGGNGASAPAQTTTPEPAPEVSAEPAAVVPSDEFKTSTLRTPLPEGLEFPFSYHRLNDNVKTAEADKERRVFVEILGTAPQQARDALDQALKGKGFVEPVSQQVKGVTEFTYSRADGAQVIVKLDERLNKKKAPNATGTIHLTWRSA
;
A
#
# COMPACT_ATOMS: atom_id res chain seq x y z
N MET A 1 -25.87 32.09 7.70
CA MET A 1 -25.80 32.96 6.51
C MET A 1 -24.44 33.64 6.46
N ARG A 2 -23.59 33.27 5.50
CA ARG A 2 -22.60 34.19 4.90
C ARG A 2 -22.01 33.52 3.66
N ASN A 3 -22.57 33.92 2.51
CA ASN A 3 -21.97 33.76 1.20
C ASN A 3 -20.64 34.51 1.17
N LEU A 4 -19.62 33.89 0.57
CA LEU A 4 -18.53 34.63 -0.07
C LEU A 4 -18.16 33.89 -1.34
N LEU A 5 -18.76 34.36 -2.42
CA LEU A 5 -18.31 34.23 -3.79
C LEU A 5 -16.92 34.86 -3.92
N PHE A 6 -15.99 34.14 -4.52
CA PHE A 6 -14.87 34.77 -5.23
C PHE A 6 -14.78 34.18 -6.63
N VAL A 7 -15.24 34.98 -7.58
CA VAL A 7 -14.98 34.90 -9.02
C VAL A 7 -13.77 35.78 -9.30
N SER A 8 -12.78 35.28 -10.04
CA SER A 8 -12.02 35.99 -11.10
C SER A 8 -10.83 35.10 -11.53
N LEU A 9 -10.60 34.71 -12.80
CA LEU A 9 -10.52 35.39 -14.11
C LEU A 9 -9.05 35.63 -14.52
N PHE A 10 -8.64 34.89 -15.56
CA PHE A 10 -7.59 35.12 -16.59
C PHE A 10 -6.15 35.52 -16.22
N LEU A 11 -5.19 34.83 -16.84
CA LEU A 11 -4.23 35.47 -17.77
C LEU A 11 -3.45 34.41 -18.59
N LEU A 12 -3.72 34.37 -19.90
CA LEU A 12 -2.79 33.86 -20.91
C LEU A 12 -1.62 34.84 -21.01
N ALA A 13 -0.39 34.32 -20.99
CA ALA A 13 0.78 35.03 -21.52
C ALA A 13 1.49 34.09 -22.50
N ALA A 14 1.16 34.28 -23.79
CA ALA A 14 2.02 33.88 -24.88
C ALA A 14 3.06 35.00 -25.07
N CYS A 15 4.35 34.67 -24.95
CA CYS A 15 5.43 35.51 -25.46
C CYS A 15 6.37 34.61 -26.27
N GLY A 16 6.26 34.75 -27.59
CA GLY A 16 7.29 34.31 -28.52
C GLY A 16 8.49 35.25 -28.52
N GLY A 17 9.62 34.75 -28.98
CA GLY A 17 10.84 35.54 -29.18
C GLY A 17 11.91 34.74 -29.90
N ASN A 18 11.89 34.81 -31.23
CA ASN A 18 12.89 34.26 -32.16
C ASN A 18 14.31 34.79 -31.89
N GLY A 19 15.29 33.89 -31.95
CA GLY A 19 16.70 34.19 -32.17
C GLY A 19 17.30 33.16 -33.12
N ALA A 20 17.49 33.54 -34.38
CA ALA A 20 18.10 32.75 -35.43
C ALA A 20 19.61 33.03 -35.54
N SER A 21 20.37 32.01 -35.97
CA SER A 21 21.70 31.99 -36.65
C SER A 21 22.54 30.83 -36.05
N ALA A 22 23.24 29.94 -36.76
CA ALA A 22 23.54 29.68 -38.17
C ALA A 22 24.11 28.22 -38.25
N PRO A 23 24.46 27.68 -39.43
CA PRO A 23 24.44 26.24 -39.70
C PRO A 23 25.76 25.48 -39.45
N ALA A 24 25.67 24.16 -39.66
CA ALA A 24 26.73 23.15 -39.84
C ALA A 24 27.16 22.38 -38.58
N GLN A 25 26.79 21.11 -38.50
CA GLN A 25 27.62 20.00 -39.00
C GLN A 25 26.84 18.69 -38.87
N THR A 26 26.68 17.99 -39.99
CA THR A 26 26.22 16.60 -40.03
C THR A 26 27.37 15.72 -39.57
N THR A 27 27.40 15.37 -38.30
CA THR A 27 28.12 14.18 -37.83
C THR A 27 27.08 13.09 -37.62
N THR A 28 27.05 12.16 -38.57
CA THR A 28 26.39 10.86 -38.44
C THR A 28 26.78 10.24 -37.10
N PRO A 29 25.85 10.00 -36.16
CA PRO A 29 26.18 9.18 -35.00
C PRO A 29 26.36 7.74 -35.49
N GLU A 30 27.57 7.24 -35.30
CA GLU A 30 27.87 5.82 -35.27
C GLU A 30 26.85 5.13 -34.34
N PRO A 31 26.14 4.08 -34.78
CA PRO A 31 25.27 3.34 -33.89
C PRO A 31 26.15 2.65 -32.85
N ALA A 32 26.14 3.18 -31.62
CA ALA A 32 26.62 2.47 -30.46
C ALA A 32 25.93 1.10 -30.43
N PRO A 33 26.65 0.00 -30.19
CA PRO A 33 26.03 -1.31 -30.13
C PRO A 33 24.91 -1.27 -29.11
N GLU A 34 23.70 -1.66 -29.54
CA GLU A 34 22.61 -2.06 -28.66
C GLU A 34 23.20 -3.05 -27.67
N VAL A 35 23.46 -2.59 -26.45
CA VAL A 35 23.53 -3.47 -25.30
C VAL A 35 22.10 -3.98 -25.16
N SER A 36 21.83 -5.05 -25.91
CA SER A 36 20.71 -5.93 -25.74
C SER A 36 20.66 -6.20 -24.24
N ALA A 37 19.74 -5.54 -23.55
CA ALA A 37 19.46 -5.78 -22.16
C ALA A 37 18.92 -7.20 -22.11
N GLU A 38 19.84 -8.15 -21.98
CA GLU A 38 19.55 -9.51 -21.61
C GLU A 38 18.64 -9.40 -20.38
N PRO A 39 17.41 -9.93 -20.43
CA PRO A 39 16.54 -9.87 -19.27
C PRO A 39 17.31 -10.54 -18.15
N ALA A 40 17.65 -9.76 -17.12
CA ALA A 40 18.37 -10.24 -15.95
C ALA A 40 17.69 -11.53 -15.53
N ALA A 41 18.42 -12.64 -15.66
CA ALA A 41 17.93 -13.96 -15.36
C ALA A 41 17.22 -13.88 -14.01
N VAL A 42 15.92 -14.16 -14.01
CA VAL A 42 15.12 -14.28 -12.80
C VAL A 42 15.82 -15.36 -12.00
N VAL A 43 16.59 -14.94 -11.00
CA VAL A 43 17.23 -15.85 -10.06
C VAL A 43 16.07 -16.68 -9.51
N PRO A 44 16.04 -18.00 -9.73
CA PRO A 44 15.00 -18.82 -9.15
C PRO A 44 15.14 -18.65 -7.65
N SER A 45 14.18 -17.94 -7.05
CA SER A 45 14.11 -17.76 -5.62
C SER A 45 14.01 -19.15 -5.01
N ASP A 46 15.10 -19.63 -4.42
CA ASP A 46 15.13 -20.79 -3.55
C ASP A 46 13.86 -20.78 -2.69
N GLU A 47 12.98 -21.73 -2.99
CA GLU A 47 11.58 -21.88 -2.59
C GLU A 47 11.05 -20.84 -1.59
N PHE A 48 10.66 -19.66 -2.07
CA PHE A 48 9.85 -18.77 -1.25
C PHE A 48 8.47 -19.41 -1.02
N LYS A 49 8.29 -20.06 0.14
CA LYS A 49 7.01 -20.64 0.56
C LYS A 49 6.12 -19.54 1.11
N THR A 50 5.13 -19.12 0.32
CA THR A 50 4.04 -18.25 0.78
C THR A 50 3.30 -18.92 1.93
N SER A 51 3.56 -18.47 3.16
CA SER A 51 2.83 -18.91 4.35
C SER A 51 1.43 -18.29 4.40
N THR A 52 0.41 -19.13 4.49
CA THR A 52 -1.01 -18.76 4.63
C THR A 52 -1.41 -18.56 6.11
N LEU A 53 -2.55 -17.94 6.37
CA LEU A 53 -3.12 -17.84 7.72
C LEU A 53 -3.42 -19.22 8.31
N ARG A 54 -3.31 -19.33 9.64
CA ARG A 54 -3.61 -20.58 10.36
C ARG A 54 -5.11 -20.85 10.40
N THR A 55 -5.90 -19.78 10.50
CA THR A 55 -7.36 -19.80 10.47
C THR A 55 -7.85 -18.67 9.55
N PRO A 56 -9.03 -18.77 8.92
CA PRO A 56 -9.61 -17.65 8.15
C PRO A 56 -9.77 -16.42 9.02
N LEU A 57 -9.61 -15.21 8.49
CA LEU A 57 -9.86 -13.98 9.28
C LEU A 57 -11.32 -13.99 9.78
N PRO A 58 -11.61 -13.33 10.91
CA PRO A 58 -12.97 -13.24 11.40
C PRO A 58 -13.95 -12.76 10.33
N GLU A 59 -15.19 -13.24 10.42
CA GLU A 59 -16.30 -12.83 9.55
C GLU A 59 -16.11 -13.16 8.06
N GLY A 60 -15.24 -14.14 7.78
CA GLY A 60 -14.92 -14.54 6.42
C GLY A 60 -14.32 -13.38 5.61
N LEU A 61 -13.59 -12.48 6.27
CA LEU A 61 -12.76 -11.51 5.57
C LEU A 61 -11.57 -12.24 4.95
N GLU A 62 -11.15 -11.80 3.78
CA GLU A 62 -9.91 -12.26 3.15
C GLU A 62 -9.02 -11.04 2.89
N PHE A 63 -7.71 -11.24 2.88
CA PHE A 63 -6.82 -10.16 2.45
C PHE A 63 -7.01 -9.94 0.95
N PRO A 64 -7.34 -8.71 0.50
CA PRO A 64 -7.59 -8.43 -0.91
C PRO A 64 -6.30 -8.19 -1.70
N PHE A 65 -5.20 -8.80 -1.28
CA PHE A 65 -3.88 -8.69 -1.86
C PHE A 65 -3.06 -9.94 -1.52
N SER A 66 -2.06 -10.25 -2.34
CA SER A 66 -1.12 -11.34 -2.07
C SER A 66 -0.26 -11.00 -0.85
N TYR A 67 -0.07 -11.97 0.05
CA TYR A 67 0.64 -11.74 1.30
C TYR A 67 1.54 -12.91 1.69
N HIS A 68 2.45 -12.63 2.61
CA HIS A 68 3.23 -13.62 3.33
C HIS A 68 3.01 -13.47 4.83
N ARG A 69 2.51 -14.53 5.47
CA ARG A 69 2.25 -14.49 6.91
C ARG A 69 3.54 -14.53 7.72
N LEU A 70 3.79 -13.48 8.49
CA LEU A 70 4.83 -13.43 9.51
C LEU A 70 4.34 -13.94 10.88
N ASN A 71 3.11 -13.58 11.25
CA ASN A 71 2.51 -13.99 12.52
C ASN A 71 0.98 -14.12 12.40
N ASP A 72 0.38 -15.01 13.20
CA ASP A 72 -1.07 -15.20 13.31
C ASP A 72 -1.37 -15.84 14.68
N ASN A 73 -1.71 -15.00 15.65
CA ASN A 73 -1.91 -15.38 17.05
C ASN A 73 -3.32 -14.99 17.51
N VAL A 74 -3.93 -15.86 18.31
CA VAL A 74 -5.19 -15.58 19.01
C VAL A 74 -4.88 -15.47 20.50
N LYS A 75 -5.27 -14.35 21.13
CA LYS A 75 -5.24 -14.14 22.56
C LYS A 75 -6.64 -14.46 23.10
N THR A 76 -6.74 -15.51 23.92
CA THR A 76 -8.01 -16.09 24.37
C THR A 76 -8.37 -15.75 25.83
N ALA A 77 -7.75 -14.73 26.43
CA ALA A 77 -8.11 -14.33 27.79
C ALA A 77 -9.60 -13.92 27.83
N GLU A 78 -10.35 -14.46 28.79
CA GLU A 78 -11.83 -14.56 28.77
C GLU A 78 -12.60 -13.23 28.63
N ALA A 79 -11.97 -12.09 28.90
CA ALA A 79 -12.61 -10.77 28.78
C ALA A 79 -12.32 -10.04 27.44
N ASP A 80 -11.24 -10.37 26.72
CA ASP A 80 -10.80 -9.63 25.54
C ASP A 80 -10.24 -10.60 24.48
N LYS A 81 -11.13 -11.25 23.74
CA LYS A 81 -10.71 -12.09 22.60
C LYS A 81 -10.12 -11.20 21.51
N GLU A 82 -8.81 -11.29 21.36
CA GLU A 82 -8.07 -10.50 20.38
C GLU A 82 -7.32 -11.42 19.44
N ARG A 83 -7.41 -11.18 18.13
CA ARG A 83 -6.58 -11.86 17.13
C ARG A 83 -5.60 -10.88 16.52
N ARG A 84 -4.32 -11.26 16.47
CA ARG A 84 -3.24 -10.47 15.86
C ARG A 84 -2.67 -11.20 14.67
N VAL A 85 -2.73 -10.57 13.51
CA VAL A 85 -2.20 -11.09 12.25
C VAL A 85 -1.17 -10.10 11.73
N PHE A 86 0.02 -10.59 11.40
CA PHE A 86 1.10 -9.77 10.84
C PHE A 86 1.53 -10.39 9.52
N VAL A 87 1.48 -9.59 8.45
CA VAL A 87 1.79 -10.05 7.09
C VAL A 87 2.69 -9.06 6.37
N GLU A 88 3.49 -9.58 5.45
CA GLU A 88 4.15 -8.78 4.41
C GLU A 88 3.23 -8.70 3.18
N ILE A 89 3.16 -7.53 2.58
CA ILE A 89 2.38 -7.25 1.36
C ILE A 89 3.25 -7.63 0.17
N LEU A 90 2.74 -8.43 -0.77
CA LEU A 90 3.47 -8.89 -1.94
C LEU A 90 2.88 -8.29 -3.22
N GLY A 91 3.74 -7.83 -4.12
CA GLY A 91 3.36 -7.50 -5.50
C GLY A 91 2.42 -6.30 -5.69
N THR A 92 2.10 -5.55 -4.62
CA THR A 92 1.28 -4.33 -4.68
C THR A 92 1.83 -3.26 -3.73
N ALA A 93 1.54 -1.99 -3.97
CA ALA A 93 1.99 -0.91 -3.09
C ALA A 93 1.26 -0.98 -1.72
N PRO A 94 1.92 -0.62 -0.60
CA PRO A 94 1.30 -0.69 0.73
C PRO A 94 -0.01 0.09 0.84
N GLN A 95 -0.05 1.30 0.26
CA GLN A 95 -1.25 2.12 0.26
C GLN A 95 -2.40 1.47 -0.53
N GLN A 96 -2.11 0.86 -1.68
CA GLN A 96 -3.12 0.15 -2.49
C GLN A 96 -3.69 -1.06 -1.74
N ALA A 97 -2.83 -1.84 -1.06
CA ALA A 97 -3.27 -2.94 -0.21
C ALA A 97 -4.17 -2.47 0.96
N ARG A 98 -3.80 -1.34 1.59
CA ARG A 98 -4.63 -0.70 2.62
C ARG A 98 -5.98 -0.26 2.08
N ASP A 99 -6.02 0.37 0.91
CA ASP A 99 -7.27 0.87 0.32
C ASP A 99 -8.20 -0.27 -0.08
N ALA A 100 -7.65 -1.36 -0.61
CA ALA A 100 -8.43 -2.57 -0.89
C ALA A 100 -8.97 -3.20 0.41
N LEU A 101 -8.17 -3.23 1.48
CA LEU A 101 -8.60 -3.74 2.78
C LEU A 101 -9.69 -2.85 3.42
N ASP A 102 -9.57 -1.52 3.29
CA ASP A 102 -10.58 -0.55 3.71
C ASP A 102 -11.93 -0.82 3.02
N GLN A 103 -11.94 -1.05 1.70
CA GLN A 103 -13.16 -1.42 0.97
C GLN A 103 -13.74 -2.76 1.45
N ALA A 104 -12.89 -3.75 1.71
CA ALA A 104 -13.33 -5.05 2.22
C ALA A 104 -13.96 -4.93 3.61
N LEU A 105 -13.36 -4.13 4.51
CA LEU A 105 -13.90 -3.87 5.85
C LEU A 105 -15.22 -3.08 5.79
N LYS A 106 -15.32 -2.07 4.91
CA LYS A 106 -16.57 -1.34 4.66
C LYS A 106 -17.69 -2.28 4.17
N GLY A 107 -17.35 -3.23 3.31
CA GLY A 107 -18.27 -4.29 2.87
C GLY A 107 -18.77 -5.20 4.01
N LYS A 108 -18.07 -5.23 5.16
CA LYS A 108 -18.46 -5.94 6.38
C LYS A 108 -19.12 -5.03 7.44
N GLY A 109 -19.45 -3.79 7.07
CA GLY A 109 -20.16 -2.84 7.92
C GLY A 109 -19.25 -2.05 8.88
N PHE A 110 -17.93 -2.12 8.73
CA PHE A 110 -17.03 -1.21 9.44
C PHE A 110 -17.12 0.20 8.85
N VAL A 111 -17.07 1.22 9.72
CA VAL A 111 -17.11 2.62 9.29
C VAL A 111 -15.72 3.14 8.92
N GLU A 112 -15.68 4.36 8.37
CA GLU A 112 -14.44 5.07 8.04
C GLU A 112 -13.48 5.06 9.24
N PRO A 113 -12.20 4.66 9.05
CA PRO A 113 -11.27 4.55 10.15
C PRO A 113 -10.79 5.91 10.65
N VAL A 114 -10.48 5.96 11.94
CA VAL A 114 -9.64 7.04 12.48
C VAL A 114 -8.19 6.73 12.17
N SER A 115 -7.51 7.66 11.49
CA SER A 115 -6.09 7.53 11.13
C SER A 115 -5.19 8.32 12.09
N GLN A 116 -4.08 7.72 12.51
CA GLN A 116 -3.04 8.38 13.30
C GLN A 116 -1.65 7.86 12.92
N GLN A 117 -0.62 8.69 13.08
CA GLN A 117 0.76 8.28 12.85
C GLN A 117 1.50 8.07 14.18
N VAL A 118 2.03 6.85 14.39
CA VAL A 118 2.70 6.45 15.62
C VAL A 118 4.07 5.88 15.28
N LYS A 119 5.14 6.59 15.68
CA LYS A 119 6.54 6.16 15.47
C LYS A 119 6.85 5.80 14.01
N GLY A 120 6.28 6.54 13.05
CA GLY A 120 6.49 6.32 11.61
C GLY A 120 5.61 5.24 10.98
N VAL A 121 4.74 4.60 11.76
CA VAL A 121 3.72 3.63 11.30
C VAL A 121 2.38 4.34 11.25
N THR A 122 1.60 4.13 10.19
CA THR A 122 0.24 4.69 10.09
C THR A 122 -0.75 3.67 10.64
N GLU A 123 -1.53 4.07 11.64
CA GLU A 123 -2.54 3.23 12.29
C GLU A 123 -3.94 3.69 11.92
N PHE A 124 -4.79 2.74 11.53
CA PHE A 124 -6.18 2.93 11.16
C PHE A 124 -7.05 2.11 12.10
N THR A 125 -7.94 2.78 12.84
CA THR A 125 -8.88 2.10 13.74
C THR A 125 -10.28 2.12 13.14
N TYR A 126 -10.75 0.95 12.76
CA TYR A 126 -12.10 0.69 12.25
C TYR A 126 -12.98 0.24 13.40
N SER A 127 -14.23 0.68 13.39
CA SER A 127 -15.25 0.29 14.37
C SER A 127 -16.54 -0.09 13.66
N ARG A 128 -17.35 -0.92 14.31
CA ARG A 128 -18.70 -1.29 13.86
C ARG A 128 -19.71 -1.11 14.99
N ALA A 129 -20.99 -0.95 14.62
CA ALA A 129 -22.09 -0.68 15.54
C ALA A 129 -22.32 -1.78 16.60
N ASP A 130 -21.89 -3.02 16.34
CA ASP A 130 -21.97 -4.12 17.29
C ASP A 130 -20.87 -4.10 18.36
N GLY A 131 -19.90 -3.18 18.25
CA GLY A 131 -18.76 -3.07 19.17
C GLY A 131 -17.47 -3.69 18.65
N ALA A 132 -17.49 -4.39 17.51
CA ALA A 132 -16.28 -4.96 16.92
C ALA A 132 -15.30 -3.86 16.48
N GLN A 133 -14.00 -4.10 16.68
CA GLN A 133 -12.93 -3.20 16.27
C GLN A 133 -11.84 -3.92 15.50
N VAL A 134 -11.30 -3.24 14.49
CA VAL A 134 -10.12 -3.68 13.74
C VAL A 134 -9.11 -2.55 13.73
N ILE A 135 -7.89 -2.83 14.21
CA ILE A 135 -6.78 -1.89 14.15
C ILE A 135 -5.82 -2.40 13.09
N VAL A 136 -5.59 -1.60 12.06
CA VAL A 136 -4.65 -1.90 10.97
C VAL A 136 -3.47 -0.96 11.08
N LYS A 137 -2.27 -1.50 11.29
CA LYS A 137 -1.03 -0.74 11.27
C LYS A 137 -0.31 -1.01 9.96
N LEU A 138 -0.12 0.03 9.16
CA LEU A 138 0.58 0.01 7.90
C LEU A 138 2.00 0.54 8.12
N ASP A 139 2.99 -0.29 7.84
CA ASP A 139 4.39 0.11 7.79
C ASP A 139 4.90 -0.05 6.35
N GLU A 140 5.19 1.09 5.71
CA GLU A 140 5.74 1.16 4.36
C GLU A 140 7.25 0.89 4.35
N ARG A 141 7.91 0.96 5.51
CA ARG A 141 9.36 0.80 5.64
C ARG A 141 9.70 -0.66 5.93
N LEU A 142 10.13 -1.38 4.92
CA LEU A 142 10.64 -2.75 5.08
C LEU A 142 12.10 -2.75 5.54
N ASN A 143 12.30 -2.81 6.86
CA ASN A 143 13.65 -2.93 7.42
C ASN A 143 14.23 -4.34 7.27
N LYS A 144 13.39 -5.38 7.32
CA LYS A 144 13.78 -6.80 7.20
C LYS A 144 12.67 -7.60 6.52
N LYS A 145 12.76 -7.78 5.21
CA LYS A 145 11.80 -8.61 4.47
C LYS A 145 12.18 -10.10 4.53
N LYS A 146 11.20 -10.97 4.80
CA LYS A 146 11.31 -12.42 4.60
C LYS A 146 10.93 -12.82 3.18
N ALA A 147 9.92 -12.16 2.61
CA ALA A 147 9.54 -12.35 1.22
C ALA A 147 10.36 -11.47 0.27
N PRO A 148 10.86 -12.01 -0.87
CA PRO A 148 11.74 -11.28 -1.78
C PRO A 148 11.07 -10.06 -2.42
N ASN A 149 9.77 -10.13 -2.68
CA ASN A 149 8.95 -9.08 -3.30
C ASN A 149 8.02 -8.37 -2.29
N ALA A 150 8.34 -8.40 -1.00
CA ALA A 150 7.62 -7.61 -0.02
C ALA A 150 7.76 -6.10 -0.34
N THR A 151 6.66 -5.37 -0.23
CA THR A 151 6.59 -3.91 -0.46
C THR A 151 6.25 -3.11 0.80
N GLY A 152 5.66 -3.76 1.80
CA GLY A 152 5.35 -3.20 3.12
C GLY A 152 4.85 -4.28 4.06
N THR A 153 4.36 -3.88 5.23
CA THR A 153 3.72 -4.79 6.17
C THR A 153 2.40 -4.25 6.69
N ILE A 154 1.49 -5.17 7.00
CA ILE A 154 0.24 -4.90 7.70
C ILE A 154 0.22 -5.72 8.98
N HIS A 155 0.03 -5.05 10.12
CA HIS A 155 -0.34 -5.69 11.38
C HIS A 155 -1.80 -5.37 11.67
N LEU A 156 -2.63 -6.41 11.59
CA LEU A 156 -4.05 -6.38 11.89
C LEU A 156 -4.29 -6.89 13.31
N THR A 157 -5.03 -6.14 14.10
CA THR A 157 -5.54 -6.57 15.41
C THR A 157 -7.07 -6.54 15.35
N TRP A 158 -7.69 -7.70 15.54
CA TRP A 158 -9.14 -7.86 15.59
C TRP A 158 -9.59 -8.01 17.03
N ARG A 159 -10.63 -7.26 17.43
CA ARG A 159 -11.29 -7.37 18.72
C ARG A 159 -12.77 -7.61 18.49
N SER A 160 -13.27 -8.74 18.99
CA SER A 160 -14.71 -8.99 19.00
C SER A 160 -15.38 -8.07 20.01
N ALA A 161 -16.67 -7.79 19.78
CA ALA A 161 -17.55 -7.18 20.76
C ALA A 161 -17.67 -8.04 22.04
#